data_AF-A0A1S8KYN3-F1
#
_entry.id   AF-A0A1S8KYN3-F1
#
_cell.length_a   1.000
_cell.length_b   1.000
_cell.length_c   1.000
_cell.angle_alpha   90.00
_cell.angle_beta   90.00
_cell.angle_gamma   90.00
#
_symmetry.space_group_name_H-M   'P 1'
#
loop_
_entity.id
_entity.type
_entity.pdbx_description
1 polymer ?
#
loop_
_entity_poly.entity_id
_entity_poly.type
_entity_poly.pdbx_seq_one_letter_code
_entity_poly.pdbx_strand_id
1 'polypeptide(L)'
;MSEFNFTPIGTTFVYSAAPTKNYSTLDTIYVGKAQTGTDFYRGILQFDLSKIPIEASVLAAKLKLYVNYNLNSALKQIKLYQILQSYAINTVTFNTQPIINNNYVSYINLTNEINEVININLTNLASQWHKGEASNFGVVINGEEASQGSVVGFSSINTINSSQWPRLDVEFSNGSSSNRVLTSYGTENYTTADSIMTSNAIPLGVGNGTFAISNVGLNSAQVEIQLSNDQNQWFYDGLSYESNVVLQPGNTTVVTSRGNMAYMRIAYSSYEKGKSTEISISPSVLT
;
A
#
# COMPACT_ATOMS: atom_id res chain seq x y z
N MET A 1 -10.20 11.94 -8.25
CA MET A 1 -10.45 11.62 -6.84
C MET A 1 -11.22 10.33 -6.83
N SER A 2 -10.77 9.35 -6.04
CA SER A 2 -11.37 8.03 -5.96
C SER A 2 -11.83 7.79 -4.53
N GLU A 3 -12.91 7.06 -4.38
CA GLU A 3 -13.47 6.63 -3.10
C GLU A 3 -13.49 5.11 -3.07
N PHE A 4 -13.09 4.53 -1.94
CA PHE A 4 -13.21 3.10 -1.71
C PHE A 4 -13.74 2.82 -0.31
N ASN A 5 -14.71 1.90 -0.23
CA ASN A 5 -15.37 1.52 1.02
C ASN A 5 -14.78 0.20 1.52
N PHE A 6 -13.93 0.30 2.53
CA PHE A 6 -13.26 -0.85 3.13
C PHE A 6 -14.18 -1.54 4.15
N THR A 7 -14.41 -2.83 3.96
CA THR A 7 -14.97 -3.69 5.02
C THR A 7 -13.85 -4.13 5.96
N PRO A 8 -14.11 -4.25 7.28
CA PRO A 8 -13.13 -4.80 8.21
C PRO A 8 -12.72 -6.21 7.79
N ILE A 9 -11.46 -6.57 8.04
CA ILE A 9 -11.01 -7.97 7.90
C ILE A 9 -11.58 -8.85 9.02
N GLY A 10 -12.06 -8.22 10.10
CA GLY A 10 -12.83 -8.84 11.15
C GLY A 10 -13.28 -7.80 12.17
N THR A 11 -14.16 -8.23 13.08
CA THR A 11 -14.68 -7.41 14.16
C THR A 11 -14.78 -8.25 15.42
N THR A 12 -14.47 -7.69 16.59
CA THR A 12 -14.69 -8.35 17.88
C THR A 12 -14.89 -7.31 18.97
N PHE A 13 -15.21 -7.74 20.19
CA PHE A 13 -15.09 -6.92 21.39
C PHE A 13 -14.49 -7.73 22.51
N VAL A 14 -13.95 -7.05 23.52
CA VAL A 14 -13.50 -7.65 24.77
C VAL A 14 -14.43 -7.24 25.90
N TYR A 15 -14.63 -8.14 26.85
CA TYR A 15 -15.51 -7.94 28.00
C TYR A 15 -14.78 -8.27 29.30
N SER A 16 -14.73 -7.31 30.23
CA SER A 16 -13.97 -7.45 31.47
C SER A 16 -14.47 -8.59 32.37
N ALA A 17 -15.77 -8.88 32.38
CA ALA A 17 -16.32 -9.93 33.25
C ALA A 17 -16.14 -11.36 32.69
N ALA A 18 -15.76 -11.50 31.42
CA ALA A 18 -15.47 -12.79 30.78
C ALA A 18 -14.11 -12.75 30.08
N PRO A 19 -13.01 -12.67 30.84
CA PRO A 19 -11.75 -12.16 30.32
C PRO A 19 -11.00 -13.12 29.38
N THR A 20 -11.44 -14.38 29.28
CA THR A 20 -10.86 -15.43 28.43
C THR A 20 -11.73 -15.75 27.21
N LYS A 21 -12.88 -15.09 27.04
CA LYS A 21 -13.80 -15.35 25.93
C LYS A 21 -13.51 -14.41 24.75
N ASN A 22 -13.54 -14.97 23.54
CA ASN A 22 -13.55 -14.21 22.29
C ASN A 22 -14.98 -14.05 21.77
N TYR A 23 -15.27 -12.92 21.14
CA TYR A 23 -16.60 -12.55 20.67
C TYR A 23 -16.64 -12.22 19.17
N SER A 24 -15.65 -12.65 18.39
CA SER A 24 -15.51 -12.25 16.98
C SER A 24 -16.59 -12.81 16.05
N THR A 25 -17.40 -13.75 16.53
CA THR A 25 -18.50 -14.37 15.78
C THR A 25 -19.87 -13.76 16.12
N LEU A 26 -19.94 -12.86 17.09
CA LEU A 26 -21.20 -12.20 17.43
C LEU A 26 -21.56 -11.15 16.39
N ASP A 27 -22.86 -10.89 16.28
CA ASP A 27 -23.43 -9.92 15.34
C ASP A 27 -23.32 -8.47 15.84
N THR A 28 -22.92 -8.27 17.09
CA THR A 28 -22.90 -6.97 17.77
C THR A 28 -21.57 -6.76 18.51
N ILE A 29 -21.04 -5.55 18.40
CA ILE A 29 -19.83 -5.07 19.08
C ILE A 29 -20.27 -4.13 20.19
N TYR A 30 -20.18 -4.57 21.44
CA TYR A 30 -20.51 -3.73 22.58
C TYR A 30 -19.33 -2.87 23.01
N VAL A 31 -19.63 -1.64 23.44
CA VAL A 31 -18.67 -0.70 24.04
C VAL A 31 -19.28 0.01 25.24
N GLY A 32 -18.44 0.46 26.17
CA GLY A 32 -18.88 1.22 27.35
C GLY A 32 -19.09 0.33 28.56
N LYS A 33 -19.77 0.86 29.58
CA LYS A 33 -19.88 0.25 30.91
C LYS A 33 -21.28 -0.26 31.18
N ALA A 34 -21.35 -1.45 31.77
CA ALA A 34 -22.60 -2.09 32.18
C ALA A 34 -23.42 -1.19 33.13
N GLN A 35 -24.73 -1.45 33.21
CA GLN A 35 -25.62 -0.67 34.09
C GLN A 35 -25.35 -0.91 35.58
N THR A 36 -24.87 -2.11 35.91
CA THR A 36 -24.53 -2.53 37.26
C THR A 36 -23.12 -3.13 37.27
N GLY A 37 -22.44 -3.05 38.40
CA GLY A 37 -21.08 -3.57 38.56
C GLY A 37 -19.99 -2.62 38.03
N THR A 38 -18.82 -3.19 37.75
CA THR A 38 -17.64 -2.47 37.24
C THR A 38 -17.26 -2.90 35.84
N ASP A 39 -18.11 -3.69 35.20
CA ASP A 39 -17.77 -4.36 33.95
C ASP A 39 -17.95 -3.47 32.74
N PHE A 40 -17.06 -3.62 31.76
CA PHE A 40 -17.04 -2.79 30.56
C PHE A 40 -16.62 -3.58 29.31
N TYR A 41 -16.97 -3.01 28.18
CA TYR A 41 -16.78 -3.55 26.84
C TYR A 41 -15.93 -2.60 26.01
N ARG A 42 -15.06 -3.16 25.16
CA ARG A 42 -14.28 -2.41 24.17
C ARG A 42 -14.33 -3.11 22.83
N GLY A 43 -14.71 -2.38 21.79
CA GLY A 43 -14.81 -2.89 20.42
C GLY A 43 -13.45 -2.87 19.73
N ILE A 44 -13.23 -3.77 18.78
CA ILE A 44 -11.99 -3.88 18.02
C ILE A 44 -12.34 -4.08 16.55
N LEU A 45 -11.76 -3.25 15.69
CA LEU A 45 -11.91 -3.29 14.24
C LEU A 45 -10.54 -3.24 13.57
N GLN A 46 -10.37 -3.99 12.48
CA GLN A 46 -9.16 -3.95 11.66
C GLN A 46 -9.53 -3.85 10.19
N PHE A 47 -8.84 -2.99 9.44
CA PHE A 47 -9.07 -2.75 8.01
C PHE A 47 -7.80 -3.03 7.22
N ASP A 48 -7.95 -3.58 6.02
CA ASP A 48 -6.85 -3.69 5.06
C ASP A 48 -6.96 -2.58 4.01
N LEU A 49 -5.98 -1.67 4.00
CA LEU A 49 -5.90 -0.53 3.08
C LEU A 49 -5.04 -0.82 1.84
N SER A 50 -4.63 -2.08 1.59
CA SER A 50 -3.79 -2.49 0.46
C SER A 50 -4.35 -2.12 -0.92
N LYS A 51 -5.65 -1.86 -1.03
CA LYS A 51 -6.30 -1.43 -2.28
C LYS A 51 -6.07 0.04 -2.62
N ILE A 52 -5.54 0.85 -1.70
CA ILE A 52 -5.14 2.22 -2.01
C ILE A 52 -3.80 2.17 -2.74
N PRO A 53 -3.68 2.72 -3.96
CA PRO A 53 -2.41 2.77 -4.68
C PRO A 53 -1.32 3.46 -3.86
N ILE A 54 -0.10 2.93 -3.85
CA ILE A 54 1.00 3.46 -3.02
C ILE A 54 1.37 4.91 -3.33
N GLU A 55 1.08 5.38 -4.55
CA GLU A 55 1.31 6.75 -5.02
C GLU A 55 0.14 7.69 -4.70
N ALA A 56 -0.96 7.18 -4.16
CA ALA A 56 -2.09 7.99 -3.76
C ALA A 56 -1.81 8.71 -2.44
N SER A 57 -2.58 9.76 -2.18
CA SER A 57 -2.62 10.43 -0.88
C SER A 57 -4.03 10.30 -0.32
N VAL A 58 -4.14 9.82 0.91
CA VAL A 58 -5.42 9.79 1.64
C VAL A 58 -5.87 11.23 1.91
N LEU A 59 -7.02 11.62 1.38
CA LEU A 59 -7.61 12.96 1.50
C LEU A 59 -8.63 13.01 2.64
N ALA A 60 -9.46 11.97 2.76
CA ALA A 60 -10.41 11.81 3.86
C ALA A 60 -10.58 10.33 4.19
N ALA A 61 -10.79 10.01 5.46
CA ALA A 61 -11.22 8.69 5.90
C ALA A 61 -12.29 8.81 6.98
N LYS A 62 -13.45 8.17 6.76
CA LYS A 62 -14.60 8.19 7.67
C LYS A 62 -14.97 6.77 8.05
N LEU A 63 -14.84 6.46 9.34
CA LEU A 63 -15.36 5.22 9.90
C LEU A 63 -16.87 5.36 10.10
N LYS A 64 -17.64 4.49 9.45
CA LYS A 64 -19.09 4.37 9.55
C LYS A 64 -19.44 3.19 10.44
N LEU A 65 -20.17 3.45 11.51
CA LEU A 65 -20.68 2.43 12.43
C LEU A 65 -22.20 2.55 12.55
N TYR A 66 -22.90 1.43 12.43
CA TYR A 66 -24.34 1.39 12.65
C TYR A 66 -24.64 1.12 14.12
N VAL A 67 -25.39 2.01 14.79
CA VAL A 67 -25.78 1.85 16.19
C VAL A 67 -26.99 0.93 16.25
N ASN A 68 -26.80 -0.31 16.68
CA ASN A 68 -27.88 -1.30 16.78
C ASN A 68 -28.50 -1.35 18.19
N TYR A 69 -27.78 -0.83 19.18
CA TYR A 69 -28.21 -0.83 20.57
C TYR A 69 -27.67 0.40 21.29
N ASN A 70 -28.52 1.04 22.08
CA ASN A 70 -28.11 2.14 22.96
C ASN A 70 -28.94 2.06 24.24
N LEU A 71 -28.28 1.90 25.38
CA LEU A 71 -28.95 1.57 26.64
C LEU A 71 -29.83 2.73 27.15
N ASN A 72 -29.41 3.98 26.99
CA ASN A 72 -30.15 5.16 27.45
C ASN A 72 -29.72 6.43 26.73
N SER A 73 -30.36 7.54 27.08
CA SER A 73 -30.18 8.86 26.47
C SER A 73 -29.02 9.71 27.01
N ALA A 74 -28.30 9.23 28.04
CA ALA A 74 -27.23 10.01 28.64
C ALA A 74 -26.09 10.26 27.65
N LEU A 75 -25.39 11.39 27.78
CA LEU A 75 -24.23 11.69 26.96
C LEU A 75 -23.14 10.61 27.16
N LYS A 76 -22.68 10.03 26.07
CA LYS A 76 -21.64 8.99 26.01
C LYS A 76 -20.56 9.45 25.05
N GLN A 77 -19.33 9.55 25.53
CA GLN A 77 -18.20 9.82 24.65
C GLN A 77 -17.58 8.51 24.18
N ILE A 78 -17.58 8.29 22.87
CA ILE A 78 -16.92 7.15 22.23
C ILE A 78 -15.56 7.61 21.71
N LYS A 79 -14.48 6.96 22.15
CA LYS A 79 -13.10 7.28 21.80
C LYS A 79 -12.47 6.15 21.01
N LEU A 80 -11.68 6.50 20.01
CA LEU A 80 -10.94 5.54 19.20
C LEU A 80 -9.45 5.62 19.53
N TYR A 81 -8.83 4.45 19.71
CA TYR A 81 -7.42 4.31 20.01
C TYR A 81 -6.75 3.45 18.94
N GLN A 82 -5.57 3.87 18.50
CA GLN A 82 -4.76 3.07 17.59
C GLN A 82 -4.19 1.84 18.32
N ILE A 83 -4.19 0.69 17.65
CA ILE A 83 -3.51 -0.52 18.12
C ILE A 83 -2.04 -0.51 17.66
N LEU A 84 -1.13 -0.83 18.58
CA LEU A 84 0.33 -0.78 18.35
C LEU A 84 0.99 -2.18 18.25
N GLN A 85 0.25 -3.24 18.58
CA GLN A 85 0.73 -4.62 18.57
C GLN A 85 -0.09 -5.48 17.63
N SER A 86 0.57 -6.37 16.87
CA SER A 86 -0.10 -7.36 16.02
C SER A 86 -0.88 -8.38 16.86
N TYR A 87 -2.03 -8.82 16.36
CA TYR A 87 -2.90 -9.80 16.99
C TYR A 87 -3.74 -10.54 15.94
N ALA A 88 -4.33 -11.65 16.33
CA ALA A 88 -5.31 -12.38 15.52
C ALA A 88 -6.72 -12.16 16.08
N ILE A 89 -7.57 -11.45 15.33
CA ILE A 89 -8.89 -10.97 15.78
C ILE A 89 -9.82 -12.06 16.32
N ASN A 90 -9.70 -13.29 15.80
CA ASN A 90 -10.45 -14.48 16.19
C ASN A 90 -9.95 -15.15 17.48
N THR A 91 -8.86 -14.67 18.07
CA THR A 91 -8.28 -15.20 19.32
C THR A 91 -8.18 -14.16 20.44
N VAL A 92 -8.50 -12.90 20.15
CA VAL A 92 -8.43 -11.81 21.15
C VAL A 92 -9.42 -12.05 22.28
N THR A 93 -8.94 -11.92 23.50
CA THR A 93 -9.74 -11.92 24.74
C THR A 93 -9.41 -10.66 25.53
N PHE A 94 -10.10 -10.40 26.64
CA PHE A 94 -9.75 -9.27 27.49
C PHE A 94 -8.32 -9.38 28.03
N ASN A 95 -7.88 -10.58 28.42
CA ASN A 95 -6.54 -10.82 28.93
C ASN A 95 -5.44 -10.70 27.87
N THR A 96 -5.79 -10.97 26.60
CA THR A 96 -4.85 -10.97 25.46
C THR A 96 -5.09 -9.81 24.49
N GLN A 97 -5.79 -8.77 24.93
CA GLN A 97 -6.07 -7.60 24.09
C GLN A 97 -4.76 -6.90 23.70
N PRO A 98 -4.65 -6.39 22.46
CA PRO A 98 -3.41 -5.81 21.98
C PRO A 98 -3.11 -4.48 22.68
N ILE A 99 -1.82 -4.13 22.76
CA ILE A 99 -1.39 -2.84 23.29
C ILE A 99 -1.93 -1.71 22.40
N ILE A 100 -2.52 -0.68 23.03
CA ILE A 100 -3.04 0.51 22.36
C ILE A 100 -2.21 1.75 22.68
N ASN A 101 -2.34 2.77 21.85
CA ASN A 101 -1.83 4.11 22.15
C ASN A 101 -2.62 4.73 23.31
N ASN A 102 -1.95 5.51 24.18
CA ASN A 102 -2.58 6.20 25.29
C ASN A 102 -3.45 7.39 24.84
N ASN A 103 -3.11 7.99 23.69
CA ASN A 103 -3.86 9.10 23.13
C ASN A 103 -4.92 8.57 22.16
N TYR A 104 -6.14 9.07 22.29
CA TYR A 104 -7.19 8.77 21.32
C TYR A 104 -6.88 9.47 19.99
N VAL A 105 -7.19 8.81 18.88
CA VAL A 105 -7.01 9.34 17.53
C VAL A 105 -8.23 10.13 17.04
N SER A 106 -9.40 9.83 17.62
CA SER A 106 -10.67 10.46 17.28
C SER A 106 -11.71 10.17 18.36
N TYR A 107 -12.79 10.92 18.38
CA TYR A 107 -13.93 10.70 19.28
C TYR A 107 -15.23 11.20 18.65
N ILE A 108 -16.34 10.74 19.21
CA ILE A 108 -17.68 11.23 18.93
C ILE A 108 -18.52 11.19 20.20
N ASN A 109 -19.49 12.09 20.31
CA ASN A 109 -20.45 12.10 21.40
C ASN A 109 -21.78 11.53 20.92
N LEU A 110 -22.36 10.63 21.69
CA LEU A 110 -23.68 10.03 21.45
C LEU A 110 -24.61 10.36 22.62
N THR A 111 -25.90 10.45 22.32
CA THR A 111 -27.00 10.56 23.27
C THR A 111 -28.04 9.48 22.97
N ASN A 112 -28.94 9.74 22.02
CA ASN A 112 -30.13 8.93 21.72
C ASN A 112 -30.03 8.14 20.41
N GLU A 113 -28.89 8.20 19.72
CA GLU A 113 -28.72 7.57 18.42
C GLU A 113 -28.96 6.06 18.56
N ILE A 114 -29.90 5.54 17.78
CA ILE A 114 -30.23 4.11 17.68
C ILE A 114 -30.84 3.87 16.30
N ASN A 115 -30.50 2.75 15.67
CA ASN A 115 -30.84 2.42 14.28
C ASN A 115 -30.29 3.40 13.23
N GLU A 116 -29.21 4.12 13.57
CA GLU A 116 -28.60 5.16 12.74
C GLU A 116 -27.11 4.86 12.48
N VAL A 117 -26.56 5.44 11.41
CA VAL A 117 -25.13 5.37 11.08
C VAL A 117 -24.42 6.60 11.63
N ILE A 118 -23.39 6.38 12.45
CA ILE A 118 -22.50 7.42 12.93
C ILE A 118 -21.22 7.45 12.11
N ASN A 119 -20.65 8.65 11.95
CA ASN A 119 -19.44 8.87 11.15
C ASN A 119 -18.34 9.44 12.04
N ILE A 120 -17.18 8.77 12.08
CA ILE A 120 -16.03 9.17 12.88
C ILE A 120 -14.87 9.46 11.95
N ASN A 121 -14.28 10.65 12.07
CA ASN A 121 -13.15 11.04 11.23
C ASN A 121 -11.88 10.28 11.67
N LEU A 122 -11.30 9.50 10.76
CA LEU A 122 -10.03 8.78 10.93
C LEU A 122 -8.97 9.18 9.90
N THR A 123 -9.17 10.31 9.21
CA THR A 123 -8.31 10.75 8.09
C THR A 123 -6.82 10.74 8.44
N ASN A 124 -6.45 11.30 9.59
CA ASN A 124 -5.05 11.38 10.00
C ASN A 124 -4.43 9.99 10.22
N LEU A 125 -5.13 9.11 10.94
CA LEU A 125 -4.66 7.75 11.21
C LEU A 125 -4.58 6.91 9.93
N ALA A 126 -5.60 7.00 9.06
CA ALA A 126 -5.60 6.30 7.78
C ALA A 126 -4.46 6.77 6.85
N SER A 127 -4.15 8.07 6.86
CA SER A 127 -3.01 8.63 6.13
C SER A 127 -1.68 8.09 6.65
N GLN A 128 -1.50 8.03 7.98
CA GLN A 128 -0.31 7.46 8.62
C GLN A 128 -0.13 5.97 8.32
N TRP A 129 -1.23 5.20 8.33
CA TRP A 129 -1.22 3.79 7.90
C TRP A 129 -0.80 3.63 6.45
N HIS A 130 -1.33 4.47 5.56
CA HIS A 130 -1.02 4.40 4.14
C HIS A 130 0.45 4.74 3.82
N LYS A 131 1.00 5.75 4.50
CA LYS A 131 2.41 6.17 4.33
C LYS A 131 3.42 5.25 5.03
N GLY A 132 2.96 4.27 5.81
CA GLY A 132 3.84 3.43 6.62
C GLY A 132 4.46 4.15 7.83
N GLU A 133 4.00 5.35 8.17
CA GLU A 133 4.41 6.10 9.37
C GLU A 133 3.88 5.44 10.66
N ALA A 134 2.80 4.67 10.54
CA ALA A 134 2.20 3.93 11.63
C ALA A 134 1.75 2.54 11.18
N SER A 135 1.96 1.52 12.03
CA SER A 135 1.50 0.16 11.72
C SER A 135 -0.03 0.09 11.73
N ASN A 136 -0.61 -0.53 10.70
CA ASN A 136 -2.04 -0.75 10.59
C ASN A 136 -2.47 -2.06 11.27
N PHE A 137 -2.62 -2.01 12.60
CA PHE A 137 -3.21 -3.11 13.38
C PHE A 137 -4.69 -2.86 13.71
N GLY A 138 -5.28 -1.78 13.21
CA GLY A 138 -6.67 -1.41 13.48
C GLY A 138 -6.86 -0.49 14.68
N VAL A 139 -8.11 -0.41 15.15
CA VAL A 139 -8.55 0.52 16.19
C VAL A 139 -9.34 -0.19 17.27
N VAL A 140 -9.17 0.27 18.51
CA VAL A 140 -10.06 -0.04 19.63
C VAL A 140 -11.06 1.08 19.80
N ILE A 141 -12.33 0.72 19.98
CA ILE A 141 -13.44 1.62 20.26
C ILE A 141 -13.76 1.49 21.75
N ASN A 142 -13.45 2.52 22.51
CA ASN A 142 -13.83 2.62 23.91
C ASN A 142 -15.08 3.47 24.04
N GLY A 143 -16.09 2.93 24.73
CA GLY A 143 -17.22 3.74 25.17
C GLY A 143 -16.91 4.55 26.42
N GLU A 144 -17.90 5.26 26.94
CA GLU A 144 -17.80 5.93 28.22
C GLU A 144 -17.64 4.89 29.34
N GLU A 145 -16.57 4.94 30.13
CA GLU A 145 -16.28 3.95 31.19
C GLU A 145 -16.39 4.56 32.61
N ALA A 146 -16.53 5.89 32.73
CA ALA A 146 -16.70 6.54 34.03
C ALA A 146 -18.14 6.40 34.54
N SER A 147 -19.11 6.62 33.66
CA SER A 147 -20.54 6.57 33.97
C SER A 147 -21.10 5.15 33.85
N GLN A 148 -21.94 4.76 34.79
CA GLN A 148 -22.66 3.47 34.72
C GLN A 148 -23.72 3.52 33.61
N GLY A 149 -23.97 2.36 32.99
CA GLY A 149 -25.03 2.23 31.99
C GLY A 149 -24.76 3.02 30.72
N SER A 150 -23.53 3.00 30.23
CA SER A 150 -23.12 3.69 29.01
C SER A 150 -23.00 2.76 27.80
N VAL A 151 -23.55 1.54 27.88
CA VAL A 151 -23.43 0.53 26.84
C VAL A 151 -24.04 1.00 25.52
N VAL A 152 -23.24 0.95 24.46
CA VAL A 152 -23.64 1.11 23.06
C VAL A 152 -23.23 -0.15 22.32
N GLY A 153 -24.10 -0.64 21.45
CA GLY A 153 -23.82 -1.72 20.52
C GLY A 153 -23.73 -1.19 19.10
N PHE A 154 -22.70 -1.64 18.39
CA PHE A 154 -22.57 -1.44 16.96
C PHE A 154 -22.75 -2.75 16.21
N SER A 155 -23.34 -2.71 15.03
CA SER A 155 -23.37 -3.89 14.16
C SER A 155 -21.95 -4.36 13.81
N SER A 156 -21.78 -5.66 13.70
CA SER A 156 -20.52 -6.32 13.34
C SER A 156 -20.51 -6.75 11.87
N ILE A 157 -19.43 -7.40 11.41
CA ILE A 157 -19.41 -8.05 10.09
C ILE A 157 -20.26 -9.34 10.03
N ASN A 158 -20.67 -9.90 11.18
CA ASN A 158 -21.52 -11.09 11.22
C ASN A 158 -23.03 -10.75 11.25
N THR A 159 -23.40 -9.46 11.26
CA THR A 159 -24.80 -9.06 11.17
C THR A 159 -25.40 -9.50 9.83
N ILE A 160 -26.64 -10.02 9.85
CA ILE A 160 -27.31 -10.53 8.64
C ILE A 160 -27.40 -9.48 7.54
N ASN A 161 -27.70 -8.22 7.91
CA ASN A 161 -27.82 -7.13 6.95
C ASN A 161 -26.44 -6.48 6.69
N SER A 162 -25.86 -6.78 5.54
CA SER A 162 -24.55 -6.24 5.13
C SER A 162 -24.49 -4.72 4.94
N SER A 163 -25.64 -4.06 4.83
CA SER A 163 -25.72 -2.59 4.80
C SER A 163 -25.42 -1.95 6.16
N GLN A 164 -25.51 -2.73 7.24
CA GLN A 164 -25.23 -2.27 8.61
C GLN A 164 -23.79 -2.58 9.06
N TRP A 165 -23.00 -3.30 8.26
CA TRP A 165 -21.63 -3.63 8.63
C TRP A 165 -20.79 -2.36 8.83
N PRO A 166 -19.80 -2.39 9.75
CA PRO A 166 -18.81 -1.33 9.84
C PRO A 166 -18.13 -1.12 8.49
N ARG A 167 -17.88 0.14 8.12
CA ARG A 167 -17.15 0.49 6.89
C ARG A 167 -16.18 1.62 7.16
N LEU A 168 -15.04 1.59 6.48
CA LEU A 168 -14.12 2.71 6.44
C LEU A 168 -14.13 3.27 5.01
N ASP A 169 -14.75 4.42 4.84
CA ASP A 169 -14.86 5.07 3.54
C ASP A 169 -13.67 6.02 3.40
N VAL A 170 -12.82 5.73 2.42
CA VAL A 170 -11.58 6.47 2.19
C VAL A 170 -11.64 7.16 0.84
N GLU A 171 -11.54 8.48 0.86
CA GLU A 171 -11.32 9.32 -0.30
C GLU A 171 -9.81 9.53 -0.46
N PHE A 172 -9.27 9.23 -1.63
CA PHE A 172 -7.86 9.40 -1.94
C PHE A 172 -7.69 10.13 -3.27
N SER A 173 -6.56 10.84 -3.41
CA SER A 173 -6.16 11.34 -4.71
C SER A 173 -6.05 10.14 -5.64
N ASN A 174 -6.44 10.31 -6.91
CA ASN A 174 -6.00 9.32 -7.88
C ASN A 174 -4.48 9.42 -7.82
N GLY A 175 -3.80 8.40 -7.28
CA GLY A 175 -2.38 8.25 -7.51
C GLY A 175 -2.17 8.44 -9.00
N SER A 176 -1.19 9.23 -9.39
CA SER A 176 -1.03 9.69 -10.76
C SER A 176 -0.78 8.51 -11.70
N SER A 177 -1.83 7.75 -12.07
CA SER A 177 -1.79 6.76 -13.14
C SER A 177 -1.60 7.41 -14.51
N SER A 178 -1.34 8.71 -14.56
CA SER A 178 -1.18 9.54 -15.74
C SER A 178 0.11 10.37 -15.77
N ASN A 179 1.10 10.13 -14.90
CA ASN A 179 2.42 10.77 -15.03
C ASN A 179 3.52 9.81 -15.50
N ARG A 180 3.17 8.66 -16.09
CA ARG A 180 4.14 7.89 -16.86
C ARG A 180 4.53 8.67 -18.11
N VAL A 181 5.57 9.48 -17.99
CA VAL A 181 6.13 10.24 -19.10
C VAL A 181 7.13 9.34 -19.79
N LEU A 182 6.80 8.94 -21.02
CA LEU A 182 7.78 8.32 -21.89
C LEU A 182 8.76 9.40 -22.36
N THR A 183 9.94 9.42 -21.77
CA THR A 183 11.03 10.30 -22.20
C THR A 183 11.88 9.55 -23.21
N SER A 184 11.77 9.94 -24.49
CA SER A 184 12.64 9.43 -25.56
C SER A 184 13.88 10.31 -25.69
N TYR A 185 15.03 9.66 -25.82
CA TYR A 185 16.31 10.32 -26.08
C TYR A 185 16.61 10.29 -27.58
N GLY A 186 17.52 11.16 -28.03
CA GLY A 186 17.97 11.17 -29.42
C GLY A 186 18.58 9.83 -29.82
N THR A 187 18.31 9.38 -31.04
CA THR A 187 18.94 8.17 -31.59
C THR A 187 20.44 8.40 -31.81
N GLU A 188 21.24 7.44 -31.38
CA GLU A 188 22.69 7.45 -31.49
C GLU A 188 23.13 6.38 -32.49
N ASN A 189 24.07 6.71 -33.37
CA ASN A 189 24.63 5.76 -34.34
C ASN A 189 26.10 5.52 -34.03
N TYR A 190 26.50 4.25 -33.99
CA TYR A 190 27.86 3.84 -33.63
C TYR A 190 28.39 2.78 -34.58
N THR A 191 29.70 2.80 -34.82
CA THR A 191 30.42 1.69 -35.45
C THR A 191 31.06 0.83 -34.36
N THR A 192 30.76 -0.47 -34.37
CA THR A 192 31.31 -1.41 -33.38
C THR A 192 32.81 -1.64 -33.59
N ALA A 193 33.53 -1.97 -32.52
CA ALA A 193 34.92 -2.43 -32.56
C ALA A 193 35.05 -3.81 -31.88
N ASP A 194 36.24 -4.42 -31.97
CA ASP A 194 36.56 -5.68 -31.29
C ASP A 194 36.52 -5.54 -29.76
N SER A 195 36.85 -4.35 -29.24
CA SER A 195 36.72 -4.02 -27.82
C SER A 195 35.29 -3.59 -27.47
N ILE A 196 34.92 -3.79 -26.21
CA ILE A 196 33.63 -3.30 -25.68
C ILE A 196 33.66 -1.76 -25.70
N MET A 197 32.67 -1.20 -26.39
CA MET A 197 32.37 0.23 -26.45
C MET A 197 31.03 0.48 -25.75
N THR A 198 30.70 1.74 -25.48
CA THR A 198 29.48 2.09 -24.74
C THR A 198 28.76 3.27 -25.37
N SER A 199 27.43 3.27 -25.30
CA SER A 199 26.59 4.42 -25.65
C SER A 199 26.69 5.52 -24.60
N ASN A 200 26.07 6.68 -24.86
CA ASN A 200 25.89 7.65 -23.78
C ASN A 200 24.97 7.06 -22.69
N ALA A 201 25.22 7.49 -21.45
CA ALA A 201 24.38 7.11 -20.32
C ALA A 201 23.13 7.99 -20.27
N ILE A 202 21.99 7.37 -19.98
CA ILE A 202 20.72 8.06 -19.75
C ILE A 202 20.30 7.92 -18.28
N PRO A 203 19.67 8.95 -17.68
CA PRO A 203 19.11 8.84 -16.35
C PRO A 203 17.80 8.03 -16.37
N LEU A 204 17.65 7.11 -15.41
CA LEU A 204 16.47 6.25 -15.28
C LEU A 204 15.38 6.86 -14.38
N GLY A 205 15.75 7.72 -13.44
CA GLY A 205 14.82 8.26 -12.45
C GLY A 205 14.26 7.15 -11.55
N VAL A 206 12.93 7.10 -11.42
CA VAL A 206 12.20 6.07 -10.64
C VAL A 206 11.67 4.92 -11.51
N GLY A 207 11.96 4.95 -12.80
CA GLY A 207 11.35 4.08 -13.81
C GLY A 207 12.29 3.05 -14.42
N ASN A 208 11.76 2.31 -15.40
CA ASN A 208 12.54 1.37 -16.21
C ASN A 208 12.91 2.01 -17.54
N GLY A 209 14.10 1.71 -18.04
CA GLY A 209 14.57 2.18 -19.34
C GLY A 209 14.66 1.06 -20.36
N THR A 210 14.49 1.43 -21.62
CA THR A 210 14.46 0.54 -22.78
C THR A 210 15.29 1.11 -23.90
N PHE A 211 16.11 0.26 -24.53
CA PHE A 211 16.83 0.59 -25.76
C PHE A 211 16.25 -0.24 -26.91
N ALA A 212 15.77 0.44 -27.94
CA ALA A 212 15.55 -0.17 -29.25
C ALA A 212 16.85 -0.07 -30.05
N ILE A 213 17.34 -1.21 -30.53
CA ILE A 213 18.64 -1.30 -31.21
C ILE A 213 18.43 -1.93 -32.58
N SER A 214 19.02 -1.33 -33.60
CA SER A 214 19.01 -1.82 -34.98
C SER A 214 20.44 -1.97 -35.49
N ASN A 215 20.74 -3.09 -36.16
CA ASN A 215 22.02 -3.30 -36.84
C ASN A 215 21.81 -2.95 -38.30
N VAL A 216 22.30 -1.78 -38.68
CA VAL A 216 22.15 -1.22 -40.03
C VAL A 216 23.35 -1.53 -40.93
N GLY A 217 24.40 -2.14 -40.37
CA GLY A 217 25.57 -2.57 -41.13
C GLY A 217 25.49 -4.03 -41.60
N LEU A 218 26.65 -4.54 -42.05
CA LEU A 218 26.77 -5.81 -42.78
C LEU A 218 27.26 -6.99 -41.94
N ASN A 219 27.70 -6.75 -40.70
CA ASN A 219 28.25 -7.78 -39.81
C ASN A 219 27.46 -7.86 -38.50
N SER A 220 27.66 -8.91 -37.72
CA SER A 220 26.93 -9.10 -36.46
C SER A 220 27.54 -8.27 -35.30
N ALA A 221 26.68 -7.75 -34.44
CA ALA A 221 27.06 -7.06 -33.19
C ALA A 221 26.59 -7.85 -31.97
N GLN A 222 27.23 -7.65 -30.82
CA GLN A 222 26.69 -8.06 -29.53
C GLN A 222 26.40 -6.84 -28.67
N VAL A 223 25.31 -6.88 -27.90
CA VAL A 223 24.85 -5.78 -27.04
C VAL A 223 24.36 -6.28 -25.69
N GLU A 224 24.58 -5.48 -24.64
CA GLU A 224 24.12 -5.75 -23.29
C GLU A 224 23.90 -4.44 -22.50
N ILE A 225 22.92 -4.41 -21.61
CA ILE A 225 22.66 -3.25 -20.73
C ILE A 225 23.69 -3.21 -19.60
N GLN A 226 24.20 -2.01 -19.32
CA GLN A 226 24.90 -1.70 -18.08
C GLN A 226 24.11 -0.68 -17.25
N LEU A 227 24.13 -0.87 -15.94
CA LEU A 227 23.49 -0.02 -14.94
C LEU A 227 24.53 0.60 -13.99
N SER A 228 24.27 1.82 -13.51
CA SER A 228 25.14 2.53 -12.58
C SER A 228 24.37 3.49 -11.67
N ASN A 229 24.82 3.69 -10.44
CA ASN A 229 24.29 4.73 -9.54
C ASN A 229 25.07 6.05 -9.60
N ASP A 230 26.34 6.02 -10.01
CA ASP A 230 27.29 7.13 -9.88
C ASP A 230 27.98 7.52 -11.19
N GLN A 231 27.65 6.83 -12.29
CA GLN A 231 28.30 6.91 -13.61
C GLN A 231 29.76 6.45 -13.66
N ASN A 232 30.35 6.01 -12.53
CA ASN A 232 31.73 5.54 -12.46
C ASN A 232 31.80 4.02 -12.43
N GLN A 233 30.99 3.37 -11.60
CA GLN A 233 30.90 1.91 -11.53
C GLN A 233 29.71 1.39 -12.31
N TRP A 234 29.95 0.42 -13.19
CA TRP A 234 28.95 -0.12 -14.10
C TRP A 234 28.82 -1.64 -13.92
N PHE A 235 27.58 -2.10 -13.84
CA PHE A 235 27.21 -3.51 -13.66
C PHE A 235 26.40 -3.96 -14.87
N TYR A 236 26.66 -5.17 -15.37
CA TYR A 236 25.83 -5.77 -16.41
C TYR A 236 24.48 -6.19 -15.83
N ASP A 237 23.40 -5.91 -16.56
CA ASP A 237 22.03 -6.27 -16.16
C ASP A 237 21.70 -7.74 -16.47
N GLY A 238 22.57 -8.43 -17.22
CA GLY A 238 22.48 -9.86 -17.50
C GLY A 238 22.87 -10.75 -16.31
N LEU A 239 22.31 -11.95 -16.28
CA LEU A 239 22.75 -13.00 -15.36
C LEU A 239 24.01 -13.67 -15.91
N SER A 240 24.91 -14.12 -15.04
CA SER A 240 26.21 -14.68 -15.44
C SER A 240 26.15 -15.93 -16.33
N TYR A 241 24.97 -16.54 -16.48
CA TYR A 241 24.73 -17.72 -17.32
C TYR A 241 23.91 -17.39 -18.60
N GLU A 242 23.49 -16.14 -18.79
CA GLU A 242 22.80 -15.72 -20.01
C GLU A 242 23.81 -15.30 -21.07
N SER A 243 23.55 -15.69 -22.32
CA SER A 243 24.36 -15.22 -23.45
C SER A 243 23.96 -13.80 -23.84
N ASN A 244 24.94 -13.00 -24.25
CA ASN A 244 24.71 -11.66 -24.79
C ASN A 244 23.75 -11.69 -25.98
N VAL A 245 23.02 -10.59 -26.17
CA VAL A 245 22.14 -10.43 -27.34
C VAL A 245 23.00 -10.22 -28.58
N VAL A 246 22.94 -11.17 -29.51
CA VAL A 246 23.64 -11.09 -30.80
C VAL A 246 22.68 -10.58 -31.88
N LEU A 247 23.02 -9.44 -32.47
CA LEU A 247 22.27 -8.79 -33.54
C LEU A 247 22.88 -9.09 -34.90
N GLN A 248 22.20 -9.88 -35.71
CA GLN A 248 22.59 -10.12 -37.11
C GLN A 248 22.36 -8.87 -37.99
N PRO A 249 23.00 -8.80 -39.17
CA PRO A 249 22.79 -7.70 -40.11
C PRO A 249 21.31 -7.49 -40.46
N GLY A 250 20.82 -6.26 -40.39
CA GLY A 250 19.43 -5.90 -40.69
C GLY A 250 18.41 -6.23 -39.60
N ASN A 251 18.81 -6.90 -38.51
CA ASN A 251 17.90 -7.24 -37.41
C ASN A 251 17.78 -6.09 -36.40
N THR A 252 16.68 -6.12 -35.67
CA THR A 252 16.40 -5.23 -34.54
C THR A 252 16.17 -6.03 -33.26
N THR A 253 16.40 -5.39 -32.11
CA THR A 253 16.05 -5.92 -30.79
C THR A 253 15.57 -4.79 -29.88
N VAL A 254 14.89 -5.17 -28.80
CA VAL A 254 14.52 -4.29 -27.72
C VAL A 254 15.01 -4.91 -26.42
N VAL A 255 15.79 -4.16 -25.65
CA VAL A 255 16.29 -4.57 -24.34
C VAL A 255 15.82 -3.60 -23.28
N THR A 256 15.28 -4.12 -22.18
CA THR A 256 14.73 -3.35 -21.06
C THR A 256 15.45 -3.72 -19.79
N SER A 257 15.75 -2.73 -18.94
CA SER A 257 16.44 -2.95 -17.66
C SER A 257 15.63 -3.86 -16.73
N ARG A 258 16.28 -4.84 -16.11
CA ARG A 258 15.73 -5.71 -15.07
C ARG A 258 16.02 -5.18 -13.66
N GLY A 259 17.19 -4.58 -13.46
CA GLY A 259 17.58 -3.89 -12.25
C GLY A 259 17.20 -2.40 -12.23
N ASN A 260 17.17 -1.81 -11.02
CA ASN A 260 16.93 -0.39 -10.80
C ASN A 260 18.21 0.30 -10.32
N MET A 261 18.73 1.25 -11.09
CA MET A 261 19.85 2.13 -10.73
C MET A 261 19.62 3.54 -11.31
N ALA A 262 20.42 4.52 -10.92
CA ALA A 262 20.21 5.92 -11.36
C ALA A 262 20.44 6.15 -12.86
N TYR A 263 21.30 5.35 -13.49
CA TYR A 263 21.70 5.48 -14.90
C TYR A 263 21.76 4.13 -15.60
N MET A 264 21.53 4.15 -16.91
CA MET A 264 21.78 3.00 -17.78
C MET A 264 22.47 3.40 -19.08
N ARG A 265 23.14 2.45 -19.73
CA ARG A 265 23.71 2.56 -21.08
C ARG A 265 23.75 1.20 -21.77
N ILE A 266 24.02 1.17 -23.07
CA ILE A 266 24.34 -0.06 -23.81
C ILE A 266 25.84 -0.22 -23.93
N ALA A 267 26.35 -1.38 -23.52
CA ALA A 267 27.66 -1.88 -23.92
C ALA A 267 27.52 -2.69 -25.22
N TYR A 268 28.40 -2.44 -26.19
CA TYR A 268 28.34 -3.10 -27.50
C TYR A 268 29.74 -3.40 -28.05
N SER A 269 29.84 -4.42 -28.90
CA SER A 269 31.06 -4.73 -29.67
C SER A 269 30.73 -5.53 -30.93
N SER A 270 31.72 -5.69 -31.81
CA SER A 270 31.61 -6.63 -32.93
C SER A 270 31.47 -8.06 -32.39
N TYR A 271 30.58 -8.85 -32.98
CA TYR A 271 30.42 -10.25 -32.60
C TYR A 271 31.57 -11.11 -33.16
N GLU A 272 32.02 -10.78 -34.37
CA GLU A 272 33.16 -11.42 -35.02
C GLU A 272 34.35 -10.46 -35.07
N LYS A 273 35.53 -10.97 -34.71
CA LYS A 273 36.77 -10.17 -34.66
C LYS A 273 37.13 -9.62 -36.04
N GLY A 274 37.43 -8.32 -36.11
CA GLY A 274 37.76 -7.60 -37.34
C GLY A 274 36.57 -7.30 -38.24
N LYS A 275 35.34 -7.63 -37.84
CA LYS A 275 34.13 -7.41 -38.61
C LYS A 275 33.23 -6.37 -37.94
N SER A 276 33.59 -5.11 -38.10
CA SER A 276 32.77 -4.00 -37.59
C SER A 276 31.42 -3.91 -38.31
N THR A 277 30.42 -3.41 -37.59
CA THR A 277 29.10 -3.09 -38.13
C THR A 277 28.60 -1.77 -37.55
N GLU A 278 27.61 -1.18 -38.21
CA GLU A 278 26.94 0.03 -37.74
C GLU A 278 25.67 -0.35 -36.98
N ILE A 279 25.50 0.21 -35.79
CA ILE A 279 24.32 0.03 -34.95
C ILE A 279 23.67 1.39 -34.67
N SER A 280 22.35 1.39 -34.60
CA SER A 280 21.52 2.53 -34.22
C SER A 280 20.80 2.22 -32.91
N ILE A 281 20.91 3.10 -31.92
CA ILE A 281 20.39 2.91 -30.57
C ILE A 281 19.42 4.05 -30.24
N SER A 282 18.17 3.70 -29.96
CA SER A 282 17.11 4.64 -29.57
C SER A 282 16.69 4.39 -28.12
N PRO A 283 17.12 5.24 -27.17
CA PRO A 283 16.79 5.08 -25.76
C PRO A 283 15.44 5.70 -25.41
N SER A 284 14.73 5.07 -24.47
CA SER A 284 13.53 5.64 -23.86
C SER A 284 13.40 5.19 -22.41
N VAL A 285 12.84 6.07 -21.56
CA VAL A 285 12.59 5.77 -20.16
C VAL A 285 11.13 6.05 -19.84
N LEU A 286 10.49 5.12 -19.15
CA LEU A 286 9.14 5.27 -18.64
C LEU A 286 9.23 5.66 -17.16
N THR A 287 9.18 6.96 -16.88
CA THR A 287 9.18 7.54 -15.53
C THR A 287 7.79 7.88 -15.05
#